data_AF-A0A813G043-F1
#
_entry.id   AF-A0A813G043-F1
#
_cell.length_a   1.000
_cell.length_b   1.000
_cell.length_c   1.000
_cell.angle_alpha   90.00
_cell.angle_beta   90.00
_cell.angle_gamma   90.00
#
_symmetry.space_group_name_H-M   'P 1'
#
loop_
_entity.id
_entity.type
_entity.pdbx_description
1 polymer ?
#
loop_
_entity_poly.entity_id
_entity_poly.type
_entity_poly.pdbx_seq_one_letter_code
_entity_poly.pdbx_strand_id
1 'polypeptide(L)'
;MTETVQLPEKVDIIISEWMGNFLLKEAMLDTVLLARDRFLKPGGALYPSHATLYLAPCSHGCFSQRWQQYVDEHWAWRTFLDEMHAEYRLDYGVLADRHESEASERHLQSW
;
A
#
# COMPACT_ATOMS: atom_id res chain seq x y z
N MET A 1 -9.56 3.96 -18.34
CA MET A 1 -9.22 4.60 -19.64
C MET A 1 -9.34 3.65 -20.84
N THR A 2 -9.01 2.35 -20.71
CA THR A 2 -9.17 1.37 -21.81
C THR A 2 -10.63 1.01 -22.13
N GLU A 3 -11.56 1.22 -21.20
CA GLU A 3 -12.97 0.85 -21.35
C GLU A 3 -13.64 1.54 -22.55
N THR A 4 -13.27 2.79 -22.85
CA THR A 4 -13.92 3.61 -23.89
C THR A 4 -13.16 3.68 -25.21
N VAL A 5 -11.92 3.16 -25.27
CA VAL A 5 -11.10 3.21 -26.49
C VAL A 5 -11.51 2.10 -27.46
N GLN A 6 -11.52 2.43 -28.75
CA GLN A 6 -11.71 1.47 -29.85
C GLN A 6 -10.48 1.53 -30.76
N LEU A 7 -9.95 0.37 -31.13
CA LEU A 7 -8.85 0.24 -32.09
C LEU A 7 -9.41 -0.25 -33.44
N PRO A 8 -8.86 0.21 -34.57
CA PRO A 8 -9.33 -0.20 -35.89
C PRO A 8 -9.06 -1.69 -36.18
N GLU A 9 -8.09 -2.30 -35.49
CA GLU A 9 -7.75 -3.71 -35.60
C GLU A 9 -7.25 -4.27 -34.27
N LYS A 10 -7.23 -5.60 -34.16
CA LYS A 10 -6.53 -6.28 -33.07
C LYS A 10 -5.02 -6.18 -33.25
N VAL A 11 -4.27 -6.25 -32.15
CA VAL A 11 -2.81 -6.14 -32.12
C VAL A 11 -2.14 -7.51 -31.91
N ASP A 12 -0.92 -7.66 -32.41
CA ASP A 12 -0.10 -8.86 -32.21
C ASP A 12 0.62 -8.86 -30.85
N ILE A 13 0.95 -7.67 -30.33
CA ILE A 13 1.71 -7.49 -29.09
C ILE A 13 1.09 -6.39 -28.23
N ILE A 14 0.94 -6.64 -26.94
CA ILE A 14 0.66 -5.62 -25.92
C ILE A 14 1.88 -5.48 -25.02
N ILE A 15 2.37 -4.24 -24.87
CA ILE A 15 3.46 -3.89 -23.96
C ILE A 15 2.89 -2.91 -22.95
N SER A 16 3.02 -3.22 -21.66
CA SER A 16 2.61 -2.31 -20.59
C SER A 16 3.58 -2.43 -19.43
N GLU A 17 3.97 -1.28 -18.92
CA GLU A 17 4.41 -1.16 -17.53
C GLU A 17 3.11 -1.09 -16.70
N TRP A 18 2.93 -2.02 -15.77
CA TRP A 18 1.71 -2.12 -14.95
C TRP A 18 2.00 -2.50 -13.50
N MET A 19 3.27 -2.70 -13.16
CA MET A 19 3.66 -3.33 -11.91
C MET A 19 3.95 -2.23 -10.87
N GLY A 20 3.09 -2.12 -9.86
CA GLY A 20 3.33 -1.24 -8.73
C GLY A 20 4.26 -1.86 -7.67
N ASN A 21 4.37 -1.16 -6.53
CA ASN A 21 5.07 -1.72 -5.36
C ASN A 21 4.48 -3.09 -4.99
N PHE A 22 5.36 -4.04 -4.66
CA PHE A 22 4.99 -5.42 -4.38
C PHE A 22 4.11 -6.03 -5.48
N LEU A 23 4.40 -5.67 -6.74
CA LEU A 23 3.76 -6.10 -7.98
C LEU A 23 2.31 -5.62 -8.20
N LEU A 24 1.49 -5.57 -7.14
CA LEU A 24 0.03 -5.43 -7.25
C LEU A 24 -0.52 -4.07 -6.79
N LYS A 25 0.31 -3.20 -6.20
CA LYS A 25 -0.15 -1.86 -5.80
C LYS A 25 -0.68 -1.10 -7.03
N GLU A 26 -1.71 -0.28 -6.82
CA GLU A 26 -2.34 0.59 -7.84
C GLU A 26 -3.27 -0.13 -8.83
N ALA A 27 -3.49 -1.45 -8.69
CA ALA A 27 -4.53 -2.21 -9.41
C ALA A 27 -4.53 -2.04 -10.95
N MET A 28 -3.37 -1.74 -11.55
CA MET A 28 -3.28 -1.49 -13.00
C MET A 28 -3.33 -2.78 -13.84
N LEU A 29 -3.11 -3.95 -13.22
CA LEU A 29 -3.18 -5.25 -13.88
C LEU A 29 -4.55 -5.47 -14.55
N ASP A 30 -5.64 -5.05 -13.91
CA ASP A 30 -7.00 -5.21 -14.44
C ASP A 30 -7.17 -4.52 -15.80
N THR A 31 -6.55 -3.37 -15.96
CA THR A 31 -6.57 -2.59 -17.22
C THR A 31 -5.84 -3.32 -18.34
N VAL A 32 -4.71 -3.98 -18.02
CA VAL A 32 -3.92 -4.76 -18.97
C VAL A 32 -4.65 -6.03 -19.40
N LEU A 33 -5.30 -6.72 -18.46
CA LEU A 33 -6.09 -7.92 -18.75
C LEU A 33 -7.30 -7.58 -19.64
N LEU A 34 -7.98 -6.46 -19.37
CA LEU A 34 -9.07 -5.97 -20.22
C LEU A 34 -8.57 -5.64 -21.64
N ALA A 35 -7.41 -4.99 -21.76
CA ALA A 35 -6.81 -4.69 -23.06
C ALA A 35 -6.42 -5.97 -23.83
N ARG A 36 -5.88 -6.98 -23.14
CA ARG A 36 -5.57 -8.30 -23.72
C ARG A 36 -6.81 -8.94 -24.32
N ASP A 37 -7.89 -9.04 -23.54
CA ASP A 37 -9.09 -9.77 -23.96
C ASP A 37 -9.81 -9.09 -25.12
N ARG A 38 -9.75 -7.75 -25.18
CA ARG A 38 -10.38 -6.96 -26.25
C ARG A 38 -9.52 -6.89 -27.51
N PHE A 39 -8.23 -6.58 -27.36
CA PHE A 39 -7.41 -6.11 -28.47
C PHE A 39 -6.35 -7.11 -28.93
N LEU A 40 -5.98 -8.13 -28.14
CA LEU A 40 -4.96 -9.09 -28.56
C LEU A 40 -5.53 -10.12 -29.54
N LYS A 41 -4.80 -10.40 -30.62
CA LYS A 41 -5.09 -11.50 -31.54
C LYS A 41 -4.85 -12.86 -30.86
N PRO A 42 -5.56 -13.93 -31.27
CA PRO A 42 -5.19 -15.29 -30.88
C PRO A 42 -3.73 -15.58 -31.27
N GLY A 43 -2.92 -16.05 -30.31
CA GLY A 43 -1.48 -16.28 -30.51
C GLY A 43 -0.60 -15.03 -30.40
N GLY A 44 -1.18 -13.86 -30.09
CA GLY A 44 -0.43 -12.65 -29.77
C GLY A 44 0.32 -12.75 -28.42
N ALA A 45 1.27 -11.85 -28.20
CA ALA A 45 2.14 -11.84 -27.02
C ALA A 45 1.87 -10.65 -26.09
N LEU A 46 2.12 -10.84 -24.79
CA LEU A 46 2.03 -9.80 -23.78
C LEU A 46 3.40 -9.63 -23.11
N TYR A 47 3.83 -8.37 -22.91
CA TYR A 47 5.09 -8.04 -22.26
C TYR A 47 4.84 -7.10 -21.07
N PRO A 48 5.31 -7.47 -19.86
CA PRO A 48 5.95 -8.75 -19.51
C PRO A 48 4.96 -9.93 -19.58
N SER A 49 5.44 -11.11 -20.02
CA SER A 49 4.59 -12.30 -20.18
C SER A 49 4.34 -13.05 -18.87
N HIS A 50 5.23 -12.90 -17.91
CA HIS A 50 5.16 -13.51 -16.59
C HIS A 50 5.68 -12.50 -15.56
N ALA A 51 5.08 -12.54 -14.37
CA ALA A 51 5.58 -11.85 -13.20
C ALA A 51 5.56 -12.83 -12.02
N THR A 52 6.51 -12.69 -11.10
CA THR A 52 6.62 -13.57 -9.94
C THR A 52 6.91 -12.74 -8.71
N LEU A 53 6.13 -12.99 -7.67
CA LEU A 53 6.30 -12.38 -6.37
C LEU A 53 7.09 -13.33 -5.48
N TYR A 54 8.14 -12.81 -4.84
CA TYR A 54 8.97 -13.55 -3.90
C TYR A 54 8.83 -12.93 -2.52
N LEU A 55 8.75 -13.79 -1.51
CA LEU A 55 8.75 -13.40 -0.11
C LEU A 55 9.77 -14.25 0.64
N ALA A 56 10.61 -13.59 1.44
CA ALA A 56 11.59 -14.25 2.29
C ALA A 56 11.65 -13.53 3.64
N PRO A 57 11.79 -14.26 4.75
CA PRO A 57 12.07 -13.65 6.04
C PRO A 57 13.36 -12.83 5.97
N CYS A 58 13.33 -11.61 6.50
CA CYS A 58 14.51 -10.77 6.63
C CYS A 58 14.60 -10.22 8.06
N SER A 59 15.82 -9.97 8.51
CA SER A 59 16.09 -9.22 9.74
C SER A 59 16.81 -7.95 9.34
N HIS A 60 16.22 -6.79 9.65
CA HIS A 60 16.80 -5.50 9.34
C HIS A 60 16.63 -4.57 10.54
N GLY A 61 17.67 -3.84 10.93
CA GLY A 61 17.63 -2.91 12.08
C GLY A 61 16.66 -1.72 11.91
N CYS A 62 16.09 -1.56 10.71
CA CYS A 62 15.03 -0.57 10.46
C CYS A 62 13.73 -0.92 11.20
N PHE A 63 13.41 -2.20 11.38
CA PHE A 63 12.23 -2.59 12.18
C PHE A 63 12.37 -2.12 13.63
N SER A 64 13.55 -2.28 14.25
CA SER A 64 13.79 -1.76 15.60
C SER A 64 13.69 -0.24 15.67
N GLN A 65 14.12 0.49 14.62
CA GLN A 65 14.00 1.93 14.58
C GLN A 65 12.53 2.38 14.49
N ARG A 66 11.75 1.73 13.64
CA ARG A 66 10.32 2.05 13.45
C ARG A 66 9.48 1.66 14.65
N TRP A 67 9.84 0.55 15.31
CA TRP A 67 9.29 0.17 16.61
C TRP A 67 9.61 1.19 17.69
N GLN A 68 10.86 1.69 17.73
CA GLN A 68 11.23 2.73 18.69
C GLN A 68 10.42 4.01 18.48
N GLN A 69 10.24 4.44 17.22
CA GLN A 69 9.39 5.59 16.89
C GLN A 69 7.94 5.41 17.38
N TYR A 70 7.36 4.23 17.20
CA TYR A 70 6.03 3.91 17.70
C TYR A 70 5.96 3.99 19.24
N VAL A 71 6.94 3.43 19.94
CA VAL A 71 7.02 3.47 21.41
C VAL A 71 7.19 4.90 21.93
N ASP A 72 8.03 5.70 21.28
CA ASP A 72 8.28 7.10 21.66
C ASP A 72 7.01 7.95 21.48
N GLU A 73 6.27 7.77 20.38
CA GLU A 73 4.98 8.45 20.12
C GLU A 73 3.93 8.04 21.16
N HIS A 74 3.87 6.75 21.51
CA HIS A 74 2.96 6.24 22.53
C HIS A 74 3.25 6.84 23.91
N TRP A 75 4.53 6.95 24.27
CA TRP A 75 4.93 7.60 25.51
C TRP A 75 4.61 9.09 25.51
N ALA A 76 4.87 9.79 24.42
CA ALA A 76 4.52 11.20 24.29
C ALA A 76 3.01 11.43 24.44
N TRP A 77 2.18 10.56 23.86
CA TRP A 77 0.72 10.63 23.99
C TRP A 77 0.26 10.44 25.44
N ARG A 78 0.82 9.47 26.17
CA ARG A 78 0.48 9.25 27.59
C ARG A 78 0.86 10.45 28.45
N THR A 79 2.05 10.99 28.25
CA THR A 79 2.48 12.20 28.97
C THR A 79 1.56 13.37 28.68
N PHE A 80 1.15 13.57 27.43
CA PHE A 80 0.17 14.58 27.05
C PHE A 80 -1.19 14.39 27.76
N LEU A 81 -1.70 13.15 27.82
CA LEU A 81 -2.95 12.86 28.53
C LEU A 81 -2.85 13.22 30.03
N ASP A 82 -1.75 12.83 30.67
CA ASP A 82 -1.49 13.12 32.07
C ASP A 82 -1.37 14.63 32.33
N GLU A 83 -0.69 15.37 31.45
CA GLU A 83 -0.56 16.83 31.52
C GLU A 83 -1.91 17.53 31.35
N MET A 84 -2.71 17.14 30.36
CA MET A 84 -4.04 17.73 30.12
C MET A 84 -5.01 17.48 31.27
N HIS A 85 -4.95 16.29 31.86
CA HIS A 85 -5.75 15.96 33.03
C HIS A 85 -5.28 16.74 34.27
N ALA A 86 -3.97 16.83 34.51
CA ALA A 86 -3.41 17.46 35.70
C ALA A 86 -3.51 19.01 35.68
N GLU A 87 -3.22 19.64 34.55
CA GLU A 87 -3.15 21.10 34.42
C GLU A 87 -4.50 21.70 34.02
N TYR A 88 -5.21 21.06 33.08
CA TYR A 88 -6.42 21.60 32.48
C TYR A 88 -7.71 20.88 32.90
N ARG A 89 -7.61 19.77 33.63
CA ARG A 89 -8.75 18.89 34.02
C ARG A 89 -9.57 18.41 32.81
N LEU A 90 -8.92 18.26 31.66
CA LEU A 90 -9.51 17.73 30.45
C LEU A 90 -9.14 16.25 30.31
N ASP A 91 -10.15 15.40 30.08
CA ASP A 91 -9.94 13.98 29.83
C ASP A 91 -10.05 13.70 28.32
N TYR A 92 -8.92 13.34 27.73
CA TYR A 92 -8.80 12.94 26.32
C TYR A 92 -8.73 11.43 26.13
N GLY A 93 -8.98 10.63 27.18
CA GLY A 93 -8.92 9.16 27.14
C GLY A 93 -9.84 8.54 26.08
N VAL A 94 -10.95 9.21 25.73
CA VAL A 94 -11.84 8.78 24.63
C VAL A 94 -11.14 8.73 23.26
N LEU A 95 -10.04 9.46 23.08
CA LEU A 95 -9.25 9.46 21.85
C LEU A 95 -8.12 8.42 21.86
N ALA A 96 -7.81 7.81 23.00
CA ALA A 96 -6.66 6.92 23.15
C ALA A 96 -6.73 5.71 22.21
N ASP A 97 -7.86 5.00 22.19
CA ASP A 97 -8.04 3.82 21.33
C ASP A 97 -7.86 4.15 19.84
N ARG A 98 -8.38 5.31 19.42
CA ARG A 98 -8.27 5.78 18.04
C ARG A 98 -6.82 6.17 17.71
N HIS A 99 -6.16 6.90 18.60
CA HIS A 99 -4.77 7.31 18.43
C HIS A 99 -3.83 6.11 18.35
N GLU A 100 -4.01 5.11 19.22
CA GLU A 100 -3.22 3.86 19.21
C GLU A 100 -3.41 3.07 17.90
N SER A 101 -4.64 3.02 17.38
CA SER A 101 -4.94 2.37 16.10
C SER A 101 -4.25 3.09 14.94
N GLU A 102 -4.38 4.42 14.86
CA GLU A 102 -3.77 5.24 13.80
C GLU A 102 -2.22 5.21 13.86
N ALA A 103 -1.63 5.24 15.05
CA ALA A 103 -0.18 5.15 15.24
C ALA A 103 0.36 3.76 14.83
N SER A 104 -0.40 2.70 15.13
CA SER A 104 -0.05 1.33 14.73
C SER A 104 -0.08 1.15 13.21
N GLU A 105 -1.10 1.70 12.54
CA GLU A 105 -1.19 1.67 11.07
C GLU A 105 -0.01 2.40 10.41
N ARG A 106 0.33 3.59 10.92
CA ARG A 106 1.40 4.45 10.37
C ARG A 106 2.79 3.84 10.49
N HIS A 107 3.08 3.21 11.63
CA HIS A 107 4.44 2.73 11.94
C HIS A 107 4.64 1.25 11.65
N LEU A 108 3.59 0.43 11.78
CA LEU A 108 3.74 -1.03 11.73
C LEU A 108 3.08 -1.66 10.49
N GLN A 109 2.19 -0.94 9.79
CA GLN A 109 1.48 -1.46 8.60
C GLN A 109 1.78 -0.72 7.30
N SER A 110 2.54 0.37 7.35
CA SER A 110 2.96 1.11 6.15
C SER A 110 4.14 0.41 5.45
N TRP A 111 3.81 -0.23 4.33
CA TRP A 111 4.74 -0.77 3.33
C TRP A 111 4.68 0.05 2.03
#